data_AF-A0A450YRV5-F1
#
_entry.id   AF-A0A450YRV5-F1
#
_cell.length_a   1.000
_cell.length_b   1.000
_cell.length_c   1.000
_cell.angle_alpha   90.00
_cell.angle_beta   90.00
_cell.angle_gamma   90.00
#
_symmetry.space_group_name_H-M   'P 1'
#
loop_
_entity.id
_entity.type
_entity.pdbx_description
1 polymer ?
#
loop_
_entity_poly.entity_id
_entity_poly.type
_entity_poly.pdbx_seq_one_letter_code
_entity_poly.pdbx_strand_id
1 'polypeptide(L)'
;VIDWMMRLPNELEQQLWQAIETIEGDTEMRYVTSVERLATRRGIQQGIEKGRLEGKLEGKLEGKTEKAATILKRLLVKRFGPLDEETRKRLDLATLEQLDLWTDRILDAPTVGAVFEEH
;
A
#
# COMPACT_ATOMS: atom_id res chain seq x y z
N VAL A 1 -30.32 -22.64 0.17
CA VAL A 1 -29.82 -24.01 0.39
C VAL A 1 -29.36 -24.56 -0.97
N ILE A 2 -28.16 -24.18 -1.42
CA ILE A 2 -27.49 -24.77 -2.59
C ILE A 2 -26.00 -24.77 -2.25
N ASP A 3 -25.61 -25.66 -1.33
CA ASP A 3 -24.23 -25.77 -0.82
C ASP A 3 -23.61 -27.14 -1.18
N TRP A 4 -24.13 -27.78 -2.23
CA TRP A 4 -23.68 -29.11 -2.69
C TRP A 4 -22.98 -29.04 -4.07
N MET A 5 -22.73 -27.83 -4.58
CA MET A 5 -22.20 -27.57 -5.92
C MET A 5 -20.75 -27.04 -5.94
N MET A 6 -19.98 -27.23 -4.86
CA MET A 6 -18.59 -26.71 -4.77
C MET A 6 -17.47 -27.75 -4.85
N ARG A 7 -17.74 -29.02 -5.15
CA ARG A 7 -16.72 -29.97 -5.62
C ARG A 7 -17.33 -30.93 -6.63
N LEU A 8 -17.26 -30.54 -7.89
CA LEU A 8 -17.45 -31.49 -8.98
C LEU A 8 -16.33 -32.54 -8.86
N PRO A 9 -16.63 -33.86 -8.85
CA PRO A 9 -15.59 -34.88 -8.93
C PRO A 9 -14.71 -34.63 -10.15
N ASN A 10 -13.39 -34.83 -10.06
CA ASN A 10 -12.44 -34.52 -11.13
C ASN A 10 -12.86 -35.09 -12.51
N GLU A 11 -13.54 -36.24 -12.50
CA GLU A 11 -14.09 -36.91 -13.68
C GLU A 11 -15.21 -36.10 -14.34
N LEU A 12 -16.12 -35.52 -13.54
CA LEU A 12 -17.19 -34.66 -14.02
C LEU A 12 -16.67 -33.28 -14.43
N GLU A 13 -15.59 -32.80 -13.80
CA GLU A 13 -14.90 -31.57 -14.22
C GLU A 13 -14.24 -31.74 -15.58
N GLN A 14 -13.55 -32.86 -15.81
CA GLN A 14 -12.99 -33.18 -17.12
C GLN A 14 -14.06 -33.36 -18.19
N GLN A 15 -15.17 -34.04 -17.86
CA GLN A 15 -16.29 -34.19 -18.79
C GLN A 15 -16.95 -32.85 -19.13
N LEU A 16 -17.05 -31.93 -18.16
CA LEU A 16 -17.57 -30.59 -18.37
C LEU A 16 -16.66 -29.78 -19.32
N TRP A 17 -15.35 -29.82 -19.10
CA TRP A 17 -14.39 -29.13 -19.98
C TRP A 17 -14.37 -29.71 -21.40
N GLN A 18 -14.40 -31.04 -21.55
CA GLN A 18 -14.51 -31.68 -22.87
C GLN A 18 -15.82 -31.35 -23.59
N ALA A 19 -16.93 -31.28 -22.85
CA ALA A 19 -18.23 -30.92 -23.42
C ALA A 19 -18.24 -29.47 -23.90
N ILE A 20 -17.61 -28.54 -23.16
CA ILE A 20 -17.48 -27.13 -23.55
C ILE A 20 -16.60 -27.00 -24.81
N GLU A 21 -15.42 -27.62 -24.83
CA GLU A 21 -14.50 -27.60 -25.99
C GLU A 21 -15.15 -28.16 -27.27
N THR A 22 -15.93 -29.24 -27.14
CA THR A 22 -16.61 -29.87 -28.29
C THR A 22 -17.69 -28.97 -28.88
N ILE A 23 -18.36 -28.17 -28.04
CA ILE A 23 -19.38 -27.20 -28.48
C ILE A 23 -18.72 -25.96 -29.11
N GLU A 24 -17.53 -25.57 -28.65
CA GLU A 24 -16.77 -24.42 -29.16
C GLU A 24 -16.13 -24.66 -30.54
N GLY A 25 -15.90 -25.90 -30.94
CA GLY A 25 -15.33 -26.24 -32.25
C GLY A 25 -16.26 -26.04 -33.46
N ASP A 26 -17.58 -26.03 -33.24
CA ASP A 26 -18.58 -26.05 -34.33
C ASP A 26 -19.32 -24.71 -34.49
N THR A 27 -19.15 -23.77 -33.54
CA THR A 27 -19.80 -22.46 -33.58
C THR A 27 -18.75 -21.36 -33.45
N GLU A 28 -18.44 -20.69 -34.56
CA GLU A 28 -17.54 -19.54 -34.64
C GLU A 28 -18.14 -18.29 -33.96
N MET A 29 -18.52 -18.39 -32.68
CA MET A 29 -19.11 -17.32 -31.90
C MET A 29 -18.25 -17.07 -30.66
N ARG A 30 -17.41 -16.05 -30.86
CA ARG A 30 -16.53 -15.28 -29.98
C ARG A 30 -17.17 -14.86 -28.63
N TYR A 31 -17.67 -15.80 -27.84
CA TYR A 31 -18.10 -15.54 -26.47
C TYR A 31 -16.97 -15.93 -25.53
N VAL A 32 -16.20 -14.93 -25.09
CA VAL A 32 -15.47 -15.00 -23.82
C VAL A 32 -16.46 -15.60 -22.82
N THR A 33 -16.18 -16.82 -22.34
CA THR A 33 -17.16 -17.61 -21.59
C THR A 33 -17.66 -16.73 -20.44
N SER A 34 -18.93 -16.84 -20.07
CA SER A 34 -19.47 -16.00 -18.98
C SER A 34 -18.61 -16.08 -17.71
N VAL A 35 -17.89 -17.21 -17.53
CA VAL A 35 -16.86 -17.43 -16.52
C VAL A 35 -15.63 -16.53 -16.73
N GLU A 36 -15.02 -16.49 -17.91
CA GLU A 36 -13.87 -15.61 -18.21
C GLU A 36 -14.21 -14.11 -18.08
N ARG A 37 -15.41 -13.70 -18.51
CA ARG A 37 -15.88 -12.31 -18.31
C ARG A 37 -16.06 -11.99 -16.84
N LEU A 38 -16.62 -12.92 -16.07
CA LEU A 38 -16.78 -12.77 -14.62
C LEU A 38 -15.43 -12.75 -13.90
N ALA A 39 -14.50 -13.63 -14.29
CA ALA A 39 -13.15 -13.70 -13.75
C ALA A 39 -12.36 -12.41 -14.02
N THR A 40 -12.43 -11.91 -15.26
CA THR A 40 -11.78 -10.64 -15.66
C THR A 40 -12.36 -9.47 -14.87
N ARG A 41 -13.69 -9.37 -14.77
CA ARG A 41 -14.35 -8.31 -14.00
C ARG A 41 -13.98 -8.37 -12.52
N ARG A 42 -13.96 -9.57 -11.92
CA ARG A 42 -13.53 -9.78 -10.53
C ARG A 42 -12.06 -9.41 -10.33
N GLY A 43 -11.18 -9.82 -11.24
CA GLY A 43 -9.75 -9.49 -11.18
C GLY A 43 -9.50 -7.99 -11.26
N ILE A 44 -10.17 -7.27 -12.17
CA ILE A 44 -10.09 -5.81 -12.26
C ILE A 44 -10.60 -5.16 -10.98
N GLN A 45 -11.76 -5.60 -10.47
CA GLN A 45 -12.35 -5.04 -9.26
C GLN A 45 -11.47 -5.26 -8.02
N GLN A 46 -10.88 -6.46 -7.89
CA GLN A 46 -9.91 -6.77 -6.85
C GLN A 46 -8.63 -5.94 -6.98
N GLY A 47 -8.12 -5.76 -8.21
CA GLY A 47 -6.94 -4.94 -8.48
C GLY A 47 -7.15 -3.47 -8.13
N ILE A 48 -8.30 -2.89 -8.51
CA ILE A 48 -8.67 -1.51 -8.16
C ILE A 48 -8.79 -1.37 -6.64
N GLU A 49 -9.47 -2.30 -5.97
CA GLU A 49 -9.67 -2.21 -4.53
C GLU A 49 -8.34 -2.35 -3.77
N LYS A 50 -7.47 -3.28 -4.19
CA LYS A 50 -6.12 -3.44 -3.64
C LYS A 50 -5.29 -2.17 -3.84
N GLY A 51 -5.22 -1.65 -5.07
CA GLY A 51 -4.46 -0.43 -5.36
C GLY A 51 -4.98 0.80 -4.60
N ARG A 52 -6.30 0.91 -4.43
CA ARG A 52 -6.92 1.97 -3.63
C ARG A 52 -6.56 1.86 -2.15
N LEU A 53 -6.51 0.65 -1.60
CA LEU A 53 -6.12 0.40 -0.21
C LEU A 53 -4.63 0.70 0.01
N GLU A 54 -3.76 0.21 -0.88
CA GLU A 54 -2.32 0.44 -0.83
C GLU A 54 -2.00 1.93 -0.91
N GLY A 55 -2.52 2.64 -1.94
CA GLY A 55 -2.27 4.07 -2.09
C GLY A 55 -2.83 4.93 -0.94
N LYS A 56 -3.94 4.51 -0.32
CA LYS A 56 -4.48 5.19 0.88
C LYS A 56 -3.57 4.99 2.10
N LEU A 57 -2.98 3.82 2.26
CA LEU A 57 -2.08 3.52 3.37
C LEU A 57 -0.75 4.27 3.20
N GLU A 58 -0.16 4.20 2.00
CA GLU A 58 1.07 4.89 1.65
C GLU A 58 0.93 6.41 1.83
N GLY A 59 -0.07 7.03 1.19
CA GLY A 59 -0.29 8.47 1.32
C GLY A 59 -0.61 8.93 2.74
N LYS A 60 -1.20 8.07 3.58
CA LYS A 60 -1.43 8.38 5.00
C LYS A 60 -0.12 8.32 5.81
N LEU A 61 0.79 7.41 5.49
CA LEU A 61 2.09 7.31 6.15
C LEU A 61 2.99 8.47 5.72
N GLU A 62 3.10 8.73 4.42
CA GLU A 62 3.87 9.86 3.87
C GLU A 62 3.39 11.19 4.48
N GLY A 63 2.08 11.46 4.43
CA GLY A 63 1.53 12.69 4.99
C GLY A 63 1.73 12.85 6.50
N LYS A 64 1.87 11.75 7.25
CA LYS A 64 2.24 11.81 8.68
C LYS A 64 3.71 12.19 8.84
N THR A 65 4.60 11.53 8.12
CA THR A 65 6.05 11.77 8.18
C THR A 65 6.39 13.20 7.75
N GLU A 66 5.84 13.67 6.63
CA GLU A 66 6.04 15.06 6.16
C GLU A 66 5.56 16.09 7.18
N LYS A 67 4.41 15.84 7.80
CA LYS A 67 3.86 16.73 8.83
C LYS A 67 4.73 16.73 10.08
N ALA A 68 5.19 15.57 10.54
CA ALA A 68 6.09 15.45 11.69
C ALA A 68 7.42 16.19 11.43
N ALA A 69 8.03 15.99 10.26
CA ALA A 69 9.26 16.66 9.85
C ALA A 69 9.08 18.18 9.79
N THR A 70 7.96 18.65 9.22
CA THR A 70 7.64 20.08 9.15
C THR A 70 7.50 20.71 10.54
N ILE A 71 6.82 20.02 11.47
CA ILE A 71 6.66 20.50 12.84
C ILE A 71 8.02 20.54 13.54
N LEU A 72 8.80 19.48 13.46
CA LEU A 72 10.11 19.39 14.10
C LEU A 72 11.07 20.46 13.57
N LYS A 73 11.12 20.69 12.24
CA LYS A 73 11.87 21.81 11.62
C LYS A 73 11.51 23.15 12.26
N ARG A 74 10.21 23.43 12.44
CA ARG A 74 9.75 24.70 13.05
C ARG A 74 10.17 24.82 14.51
N LEU A 75 10.11 23.73 15.27
CA LEU A 75 10.52 23.72 16.68
C LEU A 75 12.03 23.93 16.82
N LEU A 76 12.83 23.24 16.00
CA LEU A 76 14.28 23.39 15.97
C LEU A 76 14.69 24.82 15.62
N VAL A 77 14.06 25.42 14.59
CA VAL A 77 14.30 26.83 14.23
C VAL A 77 13.94 27.77 15.38
N LYS A 78 12.83 27.50 16.09
CA LYS A 78 12.38 28.35 17.20
C LYS A 78 13.32 28.28 18.41
N ARG A 79 13.89 27.11 18.71
CA ARG A 79 14.72 26.89 19.90
C ARG A 79 16.19 27.23 19.67
N PHE A 80 16.71 26.92 18.48
CA PHE A 80 18.14 26.99 18.19
C PHE A 80 18.51 27.97 17.08
N GLY A 81 17.53 28.57 16.40
CA GLY A 81 17.76 29.47 15.28
C GLY A 81 17.88 28.75 13.94
N PRO A 82 18.35 29.44 12.89
CA PRO A 82 18.38 28.91 11.53
C PRO A 82 19.12 27.58 11.42
N LEU A 83 18.50 26.61 10.74
CA LEU A 83 19.10 25.30 10.49
C LEU A 83 19.98 25.35 9.25
N ASP A 84 21.13 24.69 9.33
CA ASP A 84 21.99 24.46 8.17
C ASP A 84 21.31 23.52 7.16
N GLU A 85 21.94 23.38 5.99
CA GLU A 85 21.37 22.59 4.90
C GLU A 85 21.45 21.08 5.20
N GLU A 86 22.47 20.66 5.94
CA GLU A 86 22.65 19.26 6.35
C GLU A 86 21.53 18.79 7.28
N THR A 87 21.22 19.58 8.33
CA THR A 87 20.12 19.25 9.25
C THR A 87 18.77 19.22 8.53
N ARG A 88 18.55 20.13 7.57
CA ARG A 88 17.31 20.14 6.78
C ARG A 88 17.15 18.88 5.96
N LYS A 89 18.20 18.45 5.25
CA LYS A 89 18.20 17.19 4.49
C LYS A 89 18.01 15.98 5.39
N ARG A 90 18.64 15.98 6.57
CA ARG A 90 18.48 14.90 7.55
C ARG A 90 17.03 14.75 8.00
N LEU A 91 16.32 15.85 8.21
CA LEU A 91 14.90 15.85 8.58
C LEU A 91 13.97 15.42 7.44
N ASP A 92 14.34 15.67 6.18
CA ASP A 92 13.55 15.23 5.01
C ASP A 92 13.69 13.74 4.70
N LEU A 93 14.82 13.14 5.08
CA LEU A 93 15.10 11.71 4.88
C LEU A 93 14.78 10.85 6.10
N ALA A 94 14.31 11.46 7.20
CA ALA A 94 14.07 10.77 8.46
C ALA A 94 12.79 9.93 8.43
N THR A 95 12.81 8.81 9.15
CA THR A 95 11.60 8.01 9.37
C THR A 95 10.71 8.64 10.44
N LEU A 96 9.45 8.23 10.51
CA LEU A 96 8.51 8.73 11.51
C LEU A 96 9.03 8.48 12.94
N GLU A 97 9.64 7.32 13.18
CA GLU A 97 10.19 6.93 14.48
C GLU A 97 11.37 7.82 14.89
N GLN A 98 12.23 8.17 13.93
CA GLN A 98 13.34 9.10 14.19
C GLN A 98 12.81 10.50 14.51
N LEU A 99 11.81 10.97 13.78
CA LEU A 99 11.17 12.27 14.01
C LEU A 99 10.49 12.34 15.38
N ASP A 100 9.82 11.27 15.82
CA ASP A 100 9.20 11.18 17.14
C ASP A 100 10.28 11.21 18.24
N LEU A 101 11.34 10.41 18.11
CA LEU A 101 12.46 10.38 19.07
C LEU A 101 13.12 11.77 19.22
N TRP A 102 13.38 12.44 18.10
CA TRP A 102 13.96 13.78 18.11
C TRP A 102 12.99 14.83 18.67
N THR A 103 11.68 14.63 18.50
CA THR A 103 10.65 15.50 19.09
C THR A 103 10.64 15.43 20.60
N ASP A 104 10.89 14.26 21.21
CA ASP A 104 11.01 14.15 22.66
C ASP A 104 12.31 14.82 23.14
N ARG A 105 13.42 14.56 22.45
CA ARG A 105 14.75 15.10 22.82
C ARG A 105 14.88 16.60 22.67
N ILE A 106 14.07 17.23 21.83
CA ILE A 106 14.14 18.69 21.62
C ILE A 106 13.85 19.48 22.90
N LEU A 107 13.20 18.89 23.90
CA LEU A 107 12.88 19.56 25.15
C LEU A 107 14.11 19.65 26.06
N ASP A 108 14.95 18.62 26.07
CA ASP A 108 16.07 18.47 27.01
C ASP A 108 17.43 18.79 26.40
N ALA A 109 17.61 18.59 25.08
CA ALA A 109 18.91 18.73 24.42
C ALA A 109 19.49 20.16 24.55
N PRO A 110 20.76 20.37 24.90
CA PRO A 110 21.32 21.73 24.99
C PRO A 110 21.62 22.35 23.61
N THR A 111 21.78 21.54 22.56
CA THR A 111 22.14 21.97 21.20
C THR A 111 21.36 21.19 20.14
N VAL A 112 21.35 21.71 18.90
CA VAL A 112 20.76 21.01 17.74
C VAL A 112 21.40 19.62 17.56
N GLY A 113 22.73 19.52 17.68
CA GLY A 113 23.44 18.25 17.52
C GLY A 113 22.98 17.19 18.52
N ALA A 114 22.81 17.57 19.80
CA ALA A 114 22.39 16.66 20.86
C ALA A 114 20.97 16.09 20.66
N VAL A 115 20.11 16.76 19.88
CA VAL A 115 18.79 16.20 19.50
C VAL A 115 18.97 14.94 18.66
N PHE A 116 20.01 14.91 17.83
CA PHE A 116 20.24 13.93 16.79
C PHE A 116 21.23 12.82 17.15
N GLU A 117 21.79 12.83 18.37
CA GLU A 117 22.73 11.80 18.85
C GLU A 117 21.97 10.49 19.13
N GLU A 118 22.33 9.38 18.50
CA GLU A 118 21.84 8.07 18.91
C GLU A 118 22.53 7.67 20.23
N HIS A 119 21.76 7.14 21.19
CA HIS A 119 22.33 6.50 22.38
C HIS A 119 22.50 5.01 22.10
#